data_AF-A0A946MK21-F1
#
_entry.id   AF-A0A946MK21-F1
#
_cell.length_a   1.000
_cell.length_b   1.000
_cell.length_c   1.000
_cell.angle_alpha   90.00
_cell.angle_beta   90.00
_cell.angle_gamma   90.00
#
_symmetry.space_group_name_H-M   'P 1'
#
loop_
_entity.id
_entity.type
_entity.pdbx_description
1 polymer ?
#
loop_
_entity_poly.entity_id
_entity_poly.type
_entity_poly.pdbx_seq_one_letter_code
_entity_poly.pdbx_strand_id
1 'polypeptide(L)'
;MTHLNANNKQNHKDPVCGMDVFSENDSITATWKDQTYYFCAQDCREVFIKSPEAFQEESSFFLRRWWNNYLKRLNKVTNGKPQCCD
;
A
#
# COMPACT_ATOMS: atom_id res chain seq x y z
N MET A 1 -9.63 -18.03 -36.69
CA MET A 1 -8.36 -18.06 -35.92
C MET A 1 -7.87 -16.62 -35.93
N THR A 2 -8.00 -15.78 -34.90
CA THR A 2 -7.92 -15.93 -33.44
C THR A 2 -8.65 -14.73 -32.83
N HIS A 3 -9.52 -14.95 -31.85
CA HIS A 3 -9.99 -13.85 -31.00
C HIS A 3 -8.83 -13.45 -30.08
N LEU A 4 -8.12 -12.37 -30.39
CA LEU A 4 -7.24 -11.74 -29.40
C LEU A 4 -8.14 -10.90 -28.50
N ASN A 5 -8.52 -11.47 -27.35
CA ASN A 5 -9.08 -10.71 -26.23
C ASN A 5 -8.01 -9.72 -25.77
N ALA A 6 -8.06 -8.51 -26.31
CA ALA A 6 -7.37 -7.37 -25.74
C ALA A 6 -7.91 -7.11 -24.32
N ASN A 7 -7.08 -6.50 -23.48
CA ASN A 7 -7.41 -5.93 -22.16
C ASN A 7 -7.18 -6.84 -20.94
N ASN A 8 -6.00 -7.46 -20.81
CA ASN A 8 -5.49 -7.81 -19.48
C ASN A 8 -4.46 -6.74 -19.04
N LYS A 9 -4.98 -5.59 -18.60
CA LYS A 9 -4.17 -4.50 -18.04
C LYS A 9 -3.69 -4.96 -16.67
N GLN A 10 -2.40 -5.30 -16.54
CA GLN A 10 -1.84 -5.77 -15.28
C GLN A 10 -1.92 -4.64 -14.26
N ASN A 11 -2.60 -4.89 -13.14
CA ASN A 11 -2.65 -3.97 -12.00
C ASN A 11 -1.69 -4.46 -10.92
N HIS A 12 -0.78 -3.58 -10.52
CA HIS A 12 0.13 -3.77 -9.41
C HIS A 12 -0.41 -3.01 -8.19
N LYS A 13 -0.07 -3.44 -6.97
CA LYS A 13 -0.42 -2.69 -5.76
C LYS A 13 0.77 -1.86 -5.29
N ASP A 14 0.50 -0.60 -4.99
CA ASP A 14 1.50 0.28 -4.36
C ASP A 14 1.76 -0.20 -2.91
N PRO A 15 2.99 -0.58 -2.54
CA PRO A 15 3.28 -1.10 -1.20
C PRO A 15 3.18 -0.04 -0.09
N VAL A 16 3.17 1.25 -0.42
CA VAL A 16 3.09 2.36 0.53
C VAL A 16 1.64 2.73 0.84
N CYS A 17 0.81 2.85 -0.19
CA CYS A 17 -0.57 3.33 -0.06
C CYS A 17 -1.66 2.31 -0.40
N GLY A 18 -1.30 1.16 -0.98
CA GLY A 18 -2.18 0.06 -1.40
C GLY A 18 -3.10 0.36 -2.58
N MET A 19 -2.91 1.50 -3.25
CA MET A 19 -3.67 1.82 -4.46
C MET A 19 -3.28 0.86 -5.60
N ASP A 20 -4.24 0.58 -6.47
CA ASP A 20 -3.99 -0.15 -7.71
C ASP A 20 -3.29 0.78 -8.72
N VAL A 21 -2.14 0.34 -9.21
CA VAL A 21 -1.29 1.00 -10.20
C VAL A 21 -1.35 0.18 -11.47
N PHE A 22 -1.77 0.79 -12.56
CA PHE A 22 -1.75 0.12 -13.84
C PHE A 22 -0.34 0.11 -14.43
N SER A 23 0.09 -1.03 -14.98
CA SER A 23 1.36 -1.17 -15.69
C SER A 23 1.31 -0.43 -17.04
N GLU A 24 1.37 0.89 -17.01
CA GLU A 24 1.52 1.74 -18.19
C GLU A 24 2.99 2.18 -18.34
N ASN A 25 3.38 2.66 -19.53
CA ASN A 25 4.76 3.06 -19.82
C ASN A 25 5.29 4.16 -18.87
N ASP A 26 4.41 4.95 -18.27
CA ASP A 26 4.75 6.04 -17.33
C ASP A 26 4.55 5.64 -15.85
N SER A 27 4.40 4.35 -15.56
CA SER A 27 4.28 3.89 -14.18
C SER A 27 5.59 4.14 -13.40
N ILE A 28 5.44 4.71 -12.20
CA ILE A 28 6.57 5.01 -11.33
C ILE A 28 7.03 3.69 -10.70
N THR A 29 8.30 3.34 -10.89
CA THR A 29 8.85 2.07 -10.42
C THR A 29 10.14 2.23 -9.63
N ALA A 30 10.44 1.22 -8.81
CA ALA A 30 11.74 1.06 -8.15
C ALA A 30 12.09 -0.42 -8.04
N THR A 31 13.36 -0.73 -8.26
CA THR A 31 13.87 -2.08 -8.09
C THR A 31 14.49 -2.21 -6.70
N TRP A 32 14.08 -3.23 -5.95
CA TRP A 32 14.70 -3.59 -4.67
C TRP A 32 14.71 -5.11 -4.48
N LYS A 33 15.85 -5.68 -4.06
CA LYS A 33 16.10 -7.13 -3.93
C LYS A 33 15.69 -7.91 -5.19
N ASP A 34 16.06 -7.40 -6.36
CA ASP A 34 15.73 -7.98 -7.66
C ASP A 34 14.21 -8.06 -7.96
N GLN A 35 13.38 -7.34 -7.20
CA GLN A 35 11.95 -7.20 -7.43
C GLN A 35 11.61 -5.76 -7.86
N THR A 36 10.77 -5.63 -8.89
CA THR A 36 10.24 -4.33 -9.35
C THR A 36 8.93 -4.02 -8.62
N TYR A 37 8.92 -2.89 -7.92
CA TYR A 37 7.75 -2.33 -7.27
C TYR A 37 7.17 -1.18 -8.09
N TYR A 38 5.85 -1.02 -8.04
CA TYR A 38 5.09 0.00 -8.76
C TYR A 38 4.45 0.96 -7.78
N PHE A 39 4.43 2.25 -8.10
CA PHE A 39 3.98 3.33 -7.22
C PHE A 39 2.96 4.20 -7.93
N CYS A 40 1.94 4.64 -7.21
CA CYS A 40 0.92 5.55 -7.74
C CYS A 40 1.43 6.99 -7.87
N ALA A 41 2.49 7.34 -7.12
CA ALA A 41 3.06 8.68 -7.07
C ALA A 41 4.55 8.64 -6.71
N GLN A 42 5.28 9.70 -7.08
CA GLN A 42 6.71 9.84 -6.80
C GLN A 42 6.97 9.84 -5.29
N ASP A 43 6.11 10.50 -4.51
CA ASP A 43 6.20 10.52 -3.06
C ASP A 43 6.14 9.12 -2.44
N CYS A 44 5.32 8.21 -3.00
CA CYS A 44 5.25 6.83 -2.54
C CYS A 44 6.56 6.08 -2.82
N ARG A 45 7.14 6.28 -4.01
CA ARG A 45 8.46 5.74 -4.35
C ARG A 45 9.55 6.25 -3.40
N GLU A 46 9.56 7.54 -3.08
CA GLU A 46 10.56 8.11 -2.17
C GLU A 46 10.41 7.59 -0.74
N VAL A 47 9.18 7.47 -0.25
CA VAL A 47 8.88 6.87 1.06
C VAL A 47 9.36 5.41 1.11
N PHE A 48 9.14 4.65 0.05
CA PHE A 48 9.61 3.28 -0.08
C PHE A 48 11.14 3.21 -0.05
N ILE A 49 11.85 4.00 -0.87
CA ILE A 49 13.32 3.97 -0.97
C ILE A 49 13.99 4.36 0.35
N LYS A 50 13.38 5.25 1.16
CA LYS A 50 13.91 5.62 2.47
C LYS A 50 13.94 4.48 3.48
N SER A 51 13.00 3.54 3.38
CA SER A 51 12.88 2.42 4.35
C SER A 51 12.18 1.22 3.74
N PRO A 52 12.78 0.57 2.72
CA PRO A 52 12.07 -0.43 1.93
C PRO A 52 11.84 -1.74 2.72
N GLU A 53 12.61 -1.98 3.78
CA GLU A 53 12.38 -3.08 4.73
C GLU A 53 11.08 -2.95 5.52
N ALA A 54 10.60 -1.72 5.74
CA ALA A 54 9.33 -1.50 6.43
C ALA A 54 8.11 -1.98 5.62
N PHE A 55 8.28 -2.21 4.31
CA PHE A 55 7.21 -2.55 3.36
C PHE A 55 7.28 -4.00 2.85
N GLN A 56 8.21 -4.84 3.35
CA GLN A 56 8.40 -6.24 2.91
C GLN A 56 7.30 -7.21 3.41
N GLU A 57 6.51 -6.78 4.38
CA GLU A 57 5.45 -7.58 5.01
C GLU A 57 4.09 -6.94 4.67
N GLU A 58 3.60 -7.20 3.44
CA GLU A 58 2.37 -6.64 2.85
C GLU A 58 1.14 -6.65 3.80
N SER A 59 1.09 -7.59 4.73
CA SER A 59 -0.02 -7.76 5.69
C SER A 59 0.12 -6.94 6.98
N SER A 60 1.33 -6.51 7.36
CA SER A 60 1.57 -5.88 8.66
C SER A 60 1.71 -4.35 8.60
N PHE A 61 2.03 -3.77 7.45
CA PHE A 61 2.17 -2.30 7.32
C PHE A 61 0.82 -1.59 7.17
N PHE A 62 -0.10 -2.17 6.41
CA PHE A 62 -1.49 -1.72 6.34
C PHE A 62 -2.18 -1.84 7.71
N LEU A 63 -1.98 -2.96 8.41
CA LEU A 63 -2.48 -3.12 9.77
C LEU A 63 -1.79 -2.14 10.72
N ARG A 64 -0.48 -1.93 10.66
CA ARG A 64 0.21 -0.96 11.53
C ARG A 64 -0.26 0.47 11.29
N ARG A 65 -0.43 0.94 10.06
CA ARG A 65 -0.80 2.36 9.81
C ARG A 65 -2.32 2.60 9.92
N TRP A 66 -3.15 1.64 9.52
CA TRP A 66 -4.60 1.71 9.71
C TRP A 66 -5.01 1.45 11.15
N TRP A 67 -4.48 0.41 11.82
CA TRP A 67 -4.69 0.25 13.26
C TRP A 67 -4.04 1.38 14.05
N ASN A 68 -2.86 1.90 13.73
CA ASN A 68 -2.35 3.03 14.51
C ASN A 68 -3.25 4.25 14.36
N ASN A 69 -3.80 4.54 13.19
CA ASN A 69 -4.75 5.65 13.04
C ASN A 69 -6.11 5.34 13.68
N TYR A 70 -6.59 4.10 13.63
CA TYR A 70 -7.80 3.63 14.32
C TYR A 70 -7.63 3.62 15.85
N LEU A 71 -6.55 3.07 16.39
CA LEU A 71 -6.14 3.11 17.80
C LEU A 71 -5.86 4.53 18.27
N LYS A 72 -5.24 5.40 17.46
CA LYS A 72 -5.11 6.83 17.78
C LYS A 72 -6.48 7.51 17.88
N ARG A 73 -7.44 7.13 17.02
CA ARG A 73 -8.83 7.60 17.13
C ARG A 73 -9.54 7.01 18.35
N LEU A 74 -9.38 5.71 18.66
CA LEU A 74 -9.95 5.07 19.85
C LEU A 74 -9.36 5.64 21.15
N ASN A 75 -8.05 5.83 21.26
CA ASN A 75 -7.42 6.44 22.43
C ASN A 75 -7.86 7.89 22.64
N LYS A 76 -8.16 8.64 21.56
CA LYS A 76 -8.67 10.01 21.66
C LYS A 76 -10.11 10.08 22.19
N VAL A 77 -10.94 9.05 21.93
CA VAL A 77 -12.36 9.03 22.31
C VAL A 77 -12.60 8.27 23.62
N THR A 78 -11.82 7.24 23.92
CA THR A 78 -12.08 6.36 25.08
C THR A 78 -10.86 6.06 25.96
N ASN A 79 -9.70 6.70 25.71
CA ASN A 79 -8.45 6.49 26.45
C ASN A 79 -8.10 4.99 26.65
N GLY A 80 -8.45 4.14 25.69
CA GLY A 80 -8.19 2.71 25.73
C GLY A 80 -9.22 1.86 26.49
N LYS A 81 -10.36 2.41 26.92
CA LYS A 81 -11.46 1.62 27.51
C LYS A 81 -12.56 1.39 26.45
N PRO A 82 -13.09 0.18 26.25
CA PRO A 82 -14.33 0.04 25.52
C PRO A 82 -15.41 0.84 26.28
N GLN A 83 -16.18 1.66 25.57
CA GLN A 83 -17.34 2.33 26.14
C GLN A 83 -18.29 1.22 26.56
N CYS A 84 -18.30 0.90 27.86
CA CYS A 84 -19.35 0.07 28.42
C CYS A 84 -20.67 0.80 28.15
N CYS A 85 -21.60 0.13 27.49
CA CYS A 85 -22.99 0.56 27.47
C CYS A 85 -23.50 0.50 28.92
N ASP A 86 -24.19 1.54 29.37
CA ASP A 86 -25.15 1.43 30.47
C ASP A 86 -26.26 0.43 30.11
#